data_AF-A0A9X4KQT3-F1
#
_entry.id   AF-A0A9X4KQT3-F1
#
_cell.length_a   1.000
_cell.length_b   1.000
_cell.length_c   1.000
_cell.angle_alpha   90.00
_cell.angle_beta   90.00
_cell.angle_gamma   90.00
#
_symmetry.space_group_name_H-M   'P 1'
#
loop_
_entity.id
_entity.type
_entity.pdbx_description
1 polymer ?
#
loop_
_entity_poly.entity_id
_entity_poly.type
_entity_poly.pdbx_seq_one_letter_code
_entity_poly.pdbx_strand_id
1 'polypeptide(L)'
;MKEKNIRVNGEFYVDSTLNELVEMGLNVKVIETDDYICWGTPNDYRTFVYWQSFFHKCDWHPYNLFADPTVAKDKAEALNDQYFRFSQENPV
;
A
#
# COMPACT_ATOMS: atom_id res chain seq x y z
N MET A 1 -15.65 0.19 -23.18
CA MET A 1 -15.16 1.50 -22.66
C MET A 1 -14.73 2.51 -23.73
N LYS A 2 -13.51 2.44 -24.30
CA LYS A 2 -12.94 3.53 -25.14
C LYS A 2 -13.73 3.79 -26.43
N GLU A 3 -14.02 2.74 -27.20
CA GLU A 3 -14.82 2.84 -28.44
C GLU A 3 -16.26 3.29 -28.16
N LYS A 4 -16.82 2.84 -27.03
CA LYS A 4 -18.13 3.25 -26.51
C LYS A 4 -18.11 4.64 -25.85
N ASN A 5 -16.94 5.29 -25.75
CA ASN A 5 -16.71 6.58 -25.06
C ASN A 5 -17.33 6.70 -23.65
N ILE A 6 -17.33 5.62 -22.88
CA ILE A 6 -17.88 5.60 -21.52
C ILE A 6 -16.90 6.30 -20.58
N ARG A 7 -17.37 7.35 -19.89
CA ARG A 7 -16.56 8.19 -19.00
C ARG A 7 -17.33 8.52 -17.74
N VAL A 8 -16.61 8.73 -16.65
CA VAL A 8 -17.13 9.32 -15.41
C VAL A 8 -16.43 10.66 -15.25
N ASN A 9 -17.18 11.75 -15.03
CA ASN A 9 -16.62 13.11 -14.94
C ASN A 9 -15.66 13.50 -16.09
N GLY A 10 -15.85 12.95 -17.29
CA GLY A 10 -14.99 13.20 -18.46
C GLY A 10 -13.72 12.34 -18.52
N GLU A 11 -13.45 11.49 -17.54
CA GLU A 11 -12.27 10.62 -17.48
C GLU A 11 -12.62 9.15 -17.70
N PHE A 12 -11.62 8.37 -18.15
CA PHE A 12 -11.72 6.91 -18.23
C PHE A 12 -11.18 6.30 -16.95
N TYR A 13 -12.06 5.65 -16.18
CA TYR A 13 -11.65 4.92 -14.98
C TYR A 13 -11.45 3.44 -15.28
N VAL A 14 -10.46 2.83 -14.63
CA VAL A 14 -10.12 1.41 -14.79
C VAL A 14 -11.21 0.51 -14.23
N ASP A 15 -11.84 0.87 -13.11
CA ASP A 15 -12.95 0.13 -12.50
C ASP A 15 -14.13 -0.11 -13.45
N SER A 16 -14.39 0.85 -14.34
CA SER A 16 -15.47 0.82 -15.30
C SER A 16 -15.24 -0.24 -16.38
N THR A 17 -13.99 -0.70 -16.57
CA THR A 17 -13.69 -1.83 -17.45
C THR A 17 -14.28 -3.14 -16.95
N LEU A 18 -14.51 -3.29 -15.64
CA LEU A 18 -15.09 -4.51 -15.07
C LEU A 18 -16.50 -4.78 -15.61
N ASN A 19 -17.30 -3.73 -15.81
CA ASN A 19 -18.65 -3.85 -16.39
C ASN A 19 -18.59 -4.39 -17.83
N GLU A 20 -17.62 -3.97 -18.63
CA GLU A 20 -17.42 -4.51 -19.98
C GLU A 20 -17.05 -5.99 -19.95
N LEU A 21 -16.18 -6.40 -19.02
CA LEU A 21 -15.80 -7.81 -18.88
C LEU A 21 -17.03 -8.67 -18.55
N VAL A 22 -17.93 -8.18 -17.70
CA VAL A 22 -19.22 -8.84 -17.41
C VAL A 22 -20.10 -8.92 -18.66
N GLU A 23 -20.26 -7.82 -19.41
CA GLU A 23 -21.03 -7.80 -20.66
C GLU A 23 -20.48 -8.77 -21.72
N MET A 24 -19.16 -8.95 -21.75
CA MET A 24 -18.48 -9.90 -22.63
C MET A 24 -18.64 -11.36 -22.18
N GLY A 25 -19.35 -11.62 -21.08
CA GLY A 25 -19.52 -12.97 -20.52
C GLY A 25 -18.25 -13.55 -19.90
N LEU A 26 -17.28 -12.69 -19.53
CA LEU A 26 -16.05 -13.12 -18.86
C LEU A 26 -16.28 -13.30 -17.36
N ASN A 27 -15.45 -14.15 -16.76
CA ASN A 27 -15.49 -14.39 -15.33
C ASN A 27 -14.83 -13.24 -14.57
N VAL A 28 -15.62 -12.42 -13.89
CA VAL A 28 -15.16 -11.40 -12.95
C VAL A 28 -15.37 -11.92 -11.53
N LYS A 29 -14.34 -11.84 -10.69
CA LYS A 29 -14.38 -12.29 -9.29
C LYS A 29 -13.90 -11.19 -8.36
N VAL A 30 -14.57 -11.07 -7.23
CA VAL A 30 -14.10 -10.23 -6.12
C VAL A 30 -13.15 -11.06 -5.28
N ILE A 31 -12.01 -10.47 -4.92
CA ILE A 31 -11.08 -11.02 -3.95
C ILE A 31 -11.12 -10.05 -2.77
N GLU A 32 -11.56 -10.54 -1.62
CA GLU A 32 -11.55 -9.77 -0.39
C GLU A 32 -10.13 -9.79 0.19
N THR A 33 -9.66 -8.62 0.62
CA THR A 33 -8.37 -8.45 1.27
C THR A 33 -8.62 -7.93 2.67
N ASP A 34 -8.00 -8.55 3.67
CA ASP A 34 -8.17 -8.16 5.07
C ASP A 34 -7.56 -6.78 5.36
N ASP A 35 -6.40 -6.49 4.77
CA ASP A 35 -5.66 -5.25 4.96
C ASP A 35 -5.19 -4.63 3.64
N TYR A 36 -5.35 -3.31 3.50
CA TYR A 36 -4.88 -2.54 2.34
C TYR A 36 -4.20 -1.25 2.79
N ILE A 37 -2.99 -1.01 2.29
CA ILE A 37 -2.27 0.24 2.49
C ILE A 37 -2.15 0.94 1.14
N CYS A 38 -2.76 2.12 1.03
CA CYS A 38 -2.60 3.00 -0.12
C CYS A 38 -1.17 3.60 -0.15
N TRP A 39 -0.71 4.05 -1.31
CA TRP A 39 0.55 4.79 -1.47
C TRP A 39 0.37 6.02 -2.38
N GLY A 40 -0.85 6.53 -2.49
CA GLY A 40 -1.20 7.62 -3.41
C GLY A 40 -0.76 9.00 -2.94
N THR A 41 -0.50 9.20 -1.65
CA THR A 41 -0.09 10.48 -1.07
C THR A 41 1.15 10.36 -0.19
N PRO A 42 1.88 11.47 0.08
CA PRO A 42 2.97 11.48 1.05
C PRO A 42 2.53 11.04 2.45
N ASN A 43 1.27 11.23 2.82
CA ASN A 43 0.75 10.78 4.10
C ASN A 43 0.55 9.27 4.15
N ASP A 44 0.11 8.67 3.04
CA ASP A 44 -0.04 7.22 2.96
C ASP A 44 1.31 6.53 3.06
N TYR A 45 2.36 7.10 2.45
CA TYR A 45 3.73 6.63 2.63
C TYR A 45 4.19 6.69 4.10
N ARG A 46 3.93 7.81 4.81
CA ARG A 46 4.24 7.90 6.25
C ARG A 46 3.47 6.86 7.07
N THR A 47 2.23 6.59 6.70
CA THR A 47 1.38 5.57 7.34
C THR A 47 1.96 4.17 7.15
N PHE A 48 2.39 3.84 5.92
CA PHE A 48 3.12 2.62 5.63
C PHE A 48 4.37 2.48 6.51
N VAL A 49 5.24 3.50 6.53
CA VAL A 49 6.49 3.48 7.32
C VAL A 49 6.21 3.33 8.82
N TYR A 50 5.15 3.97 9.32
CA TYR A 50 4.72 3.82 10.71
C TYR A 50 4.37 2.37 11.04
N TRP A 51 3.50 1.73 10.24
CA TRP A 51 3.09 0.34 10.48
C TRP A 51 4.25 -0.63 10.28
N GLN A 52 5.09 -0.40 9.28
CA GLN A 52 6.32 -1.16 9.05
C GLN A 52 7.24 -1.12 10.29
N SER A 53 7.44 0.07 10.85
CA SER A 53 8.22 0.28 12.07
C SER A 53 7.57 -0.37 13.29
N PHE A 54 6.27 -0.18 13.47
CA PHE A 54 5.50 -0.70 14.59
C PHE A 54 5.55 -2.22 14.62
N PHE A 55 5.21 -2.88 13.52
CA PHE A 55 5.17 -4.34 13.46
C PHE A 55 6.55 -4.96 13.57
N HIS A 56 7.62 -4.32 13.08
CA HIS A 56 8.99 -4.78 13.29
C HIS A 56 9.41 -4.76 14.76
N LYS A 57 8.88 -3.81 15.53
CA LYS A 57 9.12 -3.68 16.99
C LYS A 57 8.24 -4.62 17.82
N CYS A 58 7.22 -5.25 17.23
CA CYS A 58 6.28 -6.08 17.96
C CYS A 58 6.72 -7.54 17.93
N ASP A 59 7.16 -8.06 19.08
CA ASP A 59 7.58 -9.47 19.21
C ASP A 59 6.47 -10.49 18.86
N TRP A 60 5.21 -10.07 18.91
CA TRP A 60 4.03 -10.91 18.62
C TRP A 60 3.59 -10.87 17.15
N HIS A 61 4.13 -9.97 16.33
CA HIS A 61 3.74 -9.86 14.92
C HIS A 61 4.75 -10.58 14.01
N PRO A 62 4.32 -11.29 12.95
CA PRO A 62 5.24 -12.06 12.09
C PRO A 62 6.15 -11.20 11.20
N TYR A 63 5.87 -9.91 11.05
CA TYR A 63 6.66 -9.01 10.22
C TYR A 63 8.06 -8.77 10.80
N ASN A 64 9.08 -8.92 9.97
CA ASN A 64 10.47 -8.64 10.31
C ASN A 64 11.13 -7.90 9.15
N LEU A 65 11.67 -6.71 9.43
CA LEU A 65 12.33 -5.85 8.45
C LEU A 65 13.45 -6.58 7.68
N PHE A 66 14.19 -7.47 8.35
CA PHE A 66 15.31 -8.20 7.74
C PHE A 66 14.86 -9.37 6.85
N ALA A 67 13.60 -9.80 6.99
CA ALA A 67 13.00 -10.85 6.18
C ALA A 67 12.15 -10.29 5.02
N ASP A 68 11.89 -8.98 4.98
CA ASP A 68 11.10 -8.34 3.94
C ASP A 68 11.88 -8.29 2.60
N PRO A 69 11.41 -8.99 1.54
CA PRO A 69 12.11 -9.02 0.26
C PRO A 69 12.04 -7.69 -0.50
N THR A 70 11.16 -6.76 -0.10
CA THR A 70 11.02 -5.42 -0.69
C THR A 70 12.02 -4.43 -0.11
N VAL A 71 12.65 -4.76 1.02
CA VAL A 71 13.65 -3.93 1.68
C VAL A 71 15.04 -4.26 1.15
N ALA A 72 15.75 -3.25 0.68
CA ALA A 72 17.12 -3.41 0.21
C ALA A 72 18.03 -3.82 1.37
N LYS A 73 18.75 -4.94 1.23
CA LYS A 73 19.54 -5.56 2.31
C LYS A 73 20.62 -4.62 2.88
N ASP A 74 21.21 -3.79 2.04
CA ASP A 74 22.20 -2.78 2.41
C ASP A 74 21.61 -1.61 3.22
N LYS A 75 20.27 -1.44 3.20
CA LYS A 75 19.55 -0.39 3.92
C LYS A 75 18.80 -0.87 5.15
N ALA A 76 18.64 -2.18 5.33
CA ALA A 76 17.86 -2.76 6.42
C ALA A 76 18.38 -2.31 7.80
N GLU A 77 19.69 -2.32 8.01
CA GLU A 77 20.32 -1.86 9.26
C GLU A 77 20.05 -0.38 9.52
N ALA A 78 20.23 0.48 8.51
CA ALA A 78 19.98 1.91 8.64
C ALA A 78 18.50 2.22 8.96
N LEU A 79 17.57 1.46 8.38
CA LEU A 79 16.14 1.55 8.68
C LEU A 79 15.81 1.06 10.08
N ASN A 80 16.42 -0.05 10.52
CA ASN A 80 16.28 -0.56 11.88
C ASN A 80 16.72 0.51 12.90
N ASP A 81 17.89 1.11 12.70
CA ASP A 81 18.38 2.19 13.54
C ASP A 81 17.43 3.39 13.55
N GLN A 82 16.88 3.77 12.39
CA GLN A 82 15.88 4.83 12.30
C GLN A 82 14.62 4.50 13.12
N TYR A 83 14.15 3.26 13.07
CA TYR A 83 12.94 2.85 13.78
C TYR A 83 13.11 2.92 15.29
N PHE A 84 14.25 2.48 15.83
CA PHE A 84 14.50 2.49 17.27
C PHE A 84 15.03 3.83 17.79
N ARG A 85 15.38 4.76 16.91
CA ARG A 85 15.77 6.12 17.29
C ARG A 85 14.55 6.90 17.75
N PHE A 86 14.48 7.18 19.05
CA PHE A 86 13.54 8.17 19.58
C PHE A 86 14.06 9.58 19.30
N SER A 87 13.19 10.46 18.84
CA SER A 87 13.45 11.89 18.73
C SER A 87 12.19 12.63 19.13
N GLN A 88 12.25 13.35 20.25
CA GLN A 88 11.14 14.18 20.71
C GLN A 88 11.15 15.47 19.88
N GLU A 89 10.12 15.70 19.08
CA GLU A 89 9.86 17.04 18.57
C GLU A 89 9.43 17.91 19.76
N ASN A 90 10.28 18.88 20.12
CA ASN A 90 9.91 19.86 21.13
C ASN A 90 8.74 20.68 20.57
N PRO A 91 7.58 20.74 21.26
CA PRO A 91 6.54 21.68 20.88
C PRO A 91 7.10 23.10 21.05
N VAL A 92 7.09 23.87 19.96
CA VAL A 92 7.33 25.31 19.96
C VAL A 92 6.14 26.03 20.58
#